data_AF-A0A936G5P7-F1
#
_entry.id   AF-A0A936G5P7-F1
#
_cell.length_a   1.000
_cell.length_b   1.000
_cell.length_c   1.000
_cell.angle_alpha   90.00
_cell.angle_beta   90.00
_cell.angle_gamma   90.00
#
_symmetry.space_group_name_H-M   'P 1'
#
loop_
_entity.id
_entity.type
_entity.pdbx_description
1 polymer ?
#
loop_
_entity_poly.entity_id
_entity_poly.type
_entity_poly.pdbx_seq_one_letter_code
_entity_poly.pdbx_strand_id
1 'polypeptide(L)'
;MGNTLALIAGEKAGIIKDGVPVVSSPQKDEALEVLERVAKQKNSEITLIGRDVTFELVKSSLEGQELLVESGKWVVGSGQKSKVEGQVVSGQSSVVNLQIPLLGAHQVENAATAYIALKVSGIPISDEQIQKGFSQVKWRARFEVARTEPPVIFDSAHNQDSFEKLRETLETYFPGRPVYLIFGASEDKNIPGMFAEMKSKIKKIIITRADHPRALEVEKIRSLADQAGAESEAVVPVKDALARALDLSSKDGSIVLSAGSMFVTAEVMREWKSLNESTELE
;
A
#
# COMPACT_ATOMS: atom_id res chain seq x y z
N MET A 1 12.70 -11.83 -11.17
CA MET A 1 12.46 -12.34 -9.79
C MET A 1 11.93 -13.76 -9.93
N GLY A 2 12.28 -14.68 -9.03
CA GLY A 2 11.87 -16.08 -9.10
C GLY A 2 10.36 -16.28 -9.06
N ASN A 3 9.89 -17.42 -9.58
CA ASN A 3 8.45 -17.70 -9.78
C ASN A 3 7.73 -18.22 -8.53
N THR A 4 8.41 -18.29 -7.37
CA THR A 4 7.81 -18.74 -6.11
C THR A 4 8.00 -17.69 -5.02
N LEU A 5 7.09 -17.68 -4.03
CA LEU A 5 7.18 -16.76 -2.89
C LEU A 5 8.47 -16.95 -2.11
N ALA A 6 8.91 -18.20 -1.94
CA ALA A 6 10.18 -18.52 -1.27
C ALA A 6 11.40 -17.90 -1.99
N LEU A 7 11.45 -17.92 -3.33
CA LEU A 7 12.55 -17.31 -4.08
C LEU A 7 12.53 -15.78 -3.94
N ILE A 8 11.35 -15.17 -4.03
CA ILE A 8 11.18 -13.72 -3.84
C ILE A 8 11.60 -13.33 -2.41
N ALA A 9 11.20 -14.11 -1.40
CA ALA A 9 11.57 -13.91 -0.02
C ALA A 9 13.09 -14.05 0.18
N GLY A 10 13.74 -15.00 -0.51
CA GLY A 10 15.19 -15.20 -0.44
C GLY A 10 15.98 -13.98 -0.93
N GLU A 11 15.58 -13.41 -2.06
CA GLU A 11 16.17 -12.16 -2.58
C GLU A 11 15.99 -11.00 -1.59
N LYS A 12 14.77 -10.85 -1.03
CA LYS A 12 14.45 -9.81 -0.05
C LYS A 12 15.21 -10.00 1.27
N ALA A 13 15.37 -11.23 1.73
CA ALA A 13 16.10 -11.58 2.95
C ALA A 13 17.60 -11.23 2.86
N GLY A 14 18.14 -10.96 1.66
CA GLY A 14 19.51 -10.50 1.46
C GLY A 14 19.85 -9.17 2.16
N ILE A 15 18.85 -8.38 2.56
CA ILE A 15 19.07 -7.16 3.34
C ILE A 15 19.35 -7.42 4.83
N ILE A 16 19.04 -8.63 5.34
CA ILE A 16 19.26 -9.00 6.75
C ILE A 16 20.77 -9.05 7.03
N LYS A 17 21.20 -8.35 8.08
CA LYS A 17 22.61 -8.21 8.49
C LYS A 17 22.86 -8.90 9.82
N ASP A 18 24.10 -9.37 10.00
CA ASP A 18 24.49 -10.14 11.18
C ASP A 18 24.28 -9.32 12.47
N GLY A 19 23.56 -9.90 13.44
CA GLY A 19 23.24 -9.28 14.73
C GLY A 19 22.28 -8.08 14.66
N VAL A 20 21.80 -7.68 13.47
CA VAL A 20 20.88 -6.54 13.31
C VAL A 20 19.44 -7.03 13.42
N PRO A 21 18.56 -6.35 14.20
CA PRO A 21 17.15 -6.71 14.33
C PRO A 21 16.41 -6.73 12.98
N VAL A 22 15.44 -7.63 12.87
CA VAL A 22 14.56 -7.79 11.71
C VAL A 22 13.12 -7.60 12.16
N VAL A 23 12.36 -6.78 11.44
CA VAL A 23 10.92 -6.64 11.64
C VAL A 23 10.22 -7.02 10.36
N SER A 24 9.19 -7.84 10.45
CA SER A 24 8.38 -8.23 9.30
C SER A 24 6.90 -8.03 9.58
N SER A 25 6.20 -7.43 8.62
CA SER A 25 4.74 -7.52 8.55
C SER A 25 4.30 -8.98 8.35
N PRO A 26 3.00 -9.32 8.54
CA PRO A 26 2.50 -10.66 8.26
C PRO A 26 2.91 -11.15 6.85
N GLN A 27 3.35 -12.41 6.76
CA GLN A 27 3.78 -13.05 5.52
C GLN A 27 3.07 -14.40 5.35
N LYS A 28 2.99 -14.89 4.11
CA LYS A 28 2.62 -16.29 3.83
C LYS A 28 3.71 -17.22 4.35
N ASP A 29 3.32 -18.43 4.76
CA ASP A 29 4.20 -19.41 5.42
C ASP A 29 5.52 -19.65 4.65
N GLU A 30 5.46 -19.87 3.33
CA GLU A 30 6.66 -20.09 2.51
C GLU A 30 7.67 -18.93 2.55
N ALA A 31 7.18 -17.68 2.62
CA ALA A 31 8.05 -16.51 2.73
C ALA A 31 8.56 -16.33 4.16
N LEU A 32 7.71 -16.61 5.15
CA LEU A 32 8.06 -16.52 6.56
C LEU A 32 9.18 -17.50 6.94
N GLU A 33 9.09 -18.76 6.50
CA GLU A 33 10.12 -19.77 6.74
C GLU A 33 11.49 -19.33 6.22
N VAL A 34 11.53 -18.66 5.07
CA VAL A 34 12.77 -18.10 4.50
C VAL A 34 13.31 -16.99 5.38
N LEU A 35 12.47 -16.05 5.83
CA LEU A 35 12.88 -14.94 6.69
C LEU A 35 13.43 -15.44 8.03
N GLU A 36 12.74 -16.36 8.70
CA GLU A 36 13.18 -16.94 9.98
C GLU A 36 14.49 -17.70 9.83
N ARG A 37 14.63 -18.50 8.75
CA ARG A 37 15.88 -19.21 8.46
C ARG A 37 17.04 -18.24 8.24
N VAL A 38 16.87 -17.18 7.44
CA VAL A 38 17.94 -16.20 7.19
C VAL A 38 18.27 -15.41 8.45
N ALA A 39 17.27 -14.96 9.21
CA ALA A 39 17.48 -14.25 10.48
C ALA A 39 18.29 -15.11 11.47
N LYS A 40 17.94 -16.41 11.60
CA LYS A 40 18.70 -17.36 12.42
C LYS A 40 20.15 -17.52 11.94
N GLN A 41 20.37 -17.63 10.63
CA GLN A 41 21.73 -17.72 10.05
C GLN A 41 22.56 -16.45 10.29
N LYS A 42 21.91 -15.30 10.44
CA LYS A 42 22.51 -14.00 10.70
C LYS A 42 22.53 -13.63 12.19
N ASN A 43 22.20 -14.55 13.10
CA ASN A 43 22.11 -14.26 14.53
C ASN A 43 21.22 -13.02 14.84
N SER A 44 20.23 -12.75 13.98
CA SER A 44 19.35 -11.61 14.04
C SER A 44 18.07 -11.98 14.77
N GLU A 45 17.66 -11.15 15.73
CA GLU A 45 16.33 -11.26 16.32
C GLU A 45 15.27 -10.81 15.31
N ILE A 46 14.23 -11.63 15.14
CA ILE A 46 13.11 -11.33 14.25
C ILE A 46 11.85 -11.07 15.09
N THR A 47 11.21 -9.95 14.82
CA THR A 47 9.90 -9.58 15.39
C THR A 47 8.85 -9.62 14.28
N LEU A 48 7.84 -10.44 14.45
CA LEU A 48 6.74 -10.59 13.51
C LEU A 48 5.49 -9.84 14.00
N ILE A 49 5.03 -8.91 13.18
CA ILE A 49 3.76 -8.21 13.41
C ILE A 49 2.60 -9.20 13.23
N GLY A 50 1.63 -9.16 14.14
CA GLY A 50 0.49 -10.09 14.20
C GLY A 50 0.77 -11.39 14.97
N ARG A 51 2.04 -11.70 15.28
CA ARG A 51 2.43 -12.85 16.12
C ARG A 51 3.07 -12.42 17.43
N ASP A 52 4.15 -11.63 17.33
CA ASP A 52 4.95 -11.20 18.48
C ASP A 52 4.50 -9.81 18.98
N VAL A 53 3.90 -9.02 18.09
CA VAL A 53 3.30 -7.70 18.37
C VAL A 53 1.88 -7.68 17.83
N THR A 54 0.92 -7.32 18.65
CA THR A 54 -0.49 -7.17 18.25
C THR A 54 -0.80 -5.71 17.92
N PHE A 55 -1.75 -5.52 17.01
CA PHE A 55 -2.26 -4.20 16.67
C PHE A 55 -3.76 -4.30 16.37
N GLU A 56 -4.47 -3.22 16.59
CA GLU A 56 -5.92 -3.14 16.40
C GLU A 56 -6.28 -1.82 15.73
N LEU A 57 -7.14 -1.88 14.71
CA LEU A 57 -7.76 -0.70 14.12
C LEU A 57 -8.89 -0.21 15.04
N VAL A 58 -8.74 0.99 15.59
CA VAL A 58 -9.74 1.61 16.49
C VAL A 58 -10.77 2.40 15.70
N LYS A 59 -10.31 3.20 14.74
CA LYS A 59 -11.16 4.10 13.96
C LYS A 59 -10.66 4.20 12.53
N SER A 60 -11.60 4.34 11.60
CA SER A 60 -11.32 4.52 10.18
C SER A 60 -12.35 5.45 9.56
N SER A 61 -11.88 6.47 8.85
CA SER A 61 -12.71 7.39 8.04
C SER A 61 -11.88 7.97 6.89
N LEU A 62 -12.47 8.82 6.05
CA LEU A 62 -11.74 9.47 4.95
C LEU A 62 -10.67 10.46 5.44
N GLU A 63 -10.73 10.88 6.71
CA GLU A 63 -9.74 11.74 7.36
C GLU A 63 -8.51 10.97 7.86
N GLY A 64 -8.57 9.63 7.89
CA GLY A 64 -7.46 8.77 8.31
C GLY A 64 -7.90 7.59 9.18
N GLN A 65 -6.91 6.95 9.79
CA GLN A 65 -7.08 5.77 10.62
C GLN A 65 -6.35 5.93 11.96
N GLU A 66 -6.91 5.30 12.99
CA GLU A 66 -6.37 5.25 14.34
C GLU A 66 -6.15 3.79 14.73
N LEU A 67 -4.96 3.44 15.21
CA LEU A 67 -4.60 2.09 15.59
C LEU A 67 -3.89 2.04 16.94
N LEU A 68 -4.17 0.99 17.71
CA LEU A 68 -3.40 0.65 18.89
C LEU A 68 -2.35 -0.37 18.50
N VAL A 69 -1.12 -0.19 18.98
CA VAL A 69 -0.06 -1.19 18.86
C VAL A 69 0.35 -1.59 20.26
N GLU A 70 0.09 -2.85 20.61
CA GLU A 70 0.52 -3.43 21.87
C GLU A 70 1.82 -4.18 21.64
N SER A 71 2.86 -3.64 22.26
CA SER A 71 4.19 -4.22 22.14
C SER A 71 4.47 -5.09 23.37
N GLY A 72 4.51 -6.40 23.17
CA GLY A 72 4.87 -7.37 24.20
C GLY A 72 6.26 -7.10 24.76
N LYS A 73 6.55 -7.59 25.98
CA LYS A 73 7.78 -7.32 26.75
C LYS A 73 9.05 -7.27 25.88
N TRP A 74 9.56 -6.06 25.69
CA TRP A 74 10.86 -5.82 25.06
C TRP A 74 11.97 -6.12 26.07
N VAL A 75 12.88 -7.02 25.72
CA VAL A 75 14.21 -7.04 26.36
C VAL A 75 15.15 -6.27 25.45
N VAL A 76 15.20 -4.95 25.59
CA VAL A 76 16.29 -4.16 25.01
C VAL A 76 17.50 -4.35 25.91
N GLY A 77 18.39 -5.26 25.52
CA GLY A 77 19.64 -5.52 26.23
C GLY A 77 20.79 -5.63 25.24
N SER A 78 21.75 -4.73 25.36
CA SER A 78 23.03 -4.76 24.66
C SER A 78 23.67 -6.15 24.74
N GLY A 79 23.72 -6.89 23.64
CA GLY A 79 24.75 -7.89 23.35
C GLY A 79 24.81 -9.18 24.17
N GLN A 80 23.90 -9.49 25.10
CA GLN A 80 23.96 -10.77 25.82
C GLN A 80 22.58 -11.26 26.29
N LYS A 81 22.11 -12.38 25.72
CA LYS A 81 21.00 -13.15 26.28
C LYS A 81 21.46 -13.86 27.54
N SER A 82 20.97 -13.43 28.70
CA SER A 82 20.83 -14.32 29.85
C SER A 82 19.35 -14.69 29.99
N LYS A 83 19.05 -15.98 29.84
CA LYS A 83 17.83 -16.58 30.38
C LYS A 83 17.89 -16.40 31.90
N VAL A 84 17.16 -15.43 32.44
CA VAL A 84 16.91 -15.37 33.87
C VAL A 84 15.62 -16.13 34.12
N GLU A 85 15.75 -17.41 34.48
CA GLU A 85 14.72 -18.09 35.27
C GLU A 85 14.67 -17.39 36.62
N GLY A 86 13.60 -16.63 36.87
CA GLY A 86 13.37 -15.98 38.17
C GLY A 86 13.66 -14.48 38.19
N GLN A 87 12.75 -13.69 37.60
CA GLN A 87 12.08 -12.55 38.24
C GLN A 87 11.29 -11.82 37.15
N VAL A 88 9.97 -11.89 37.26
CA VAL A 88 9.07 -11.03 36.49
C VAL A 88 9.30 -9.61 36.99
N VAL A 89 10.19 -8.87 36.32
CA VAL A 89 10.13 -7.41 36.38
C VAL A 89 8.84 -7.02 35.65
N SER A 90 7.95 -6.32 36.35
CA SER A 90 6.65 -5.86 35.88
C SER A 90 6.77 -4.83 34.75
N GLY A 91 7.29 -5.23 33.59
CA GLY A 91 7.19 -4.43 32.38
C GLY A 91 5.74 -4.46 31.92
N GLN A 92 5.01 -3.38 32.19
CA GLN A 92 3.68 -3.15 31.63
C GLN A 92 3.78 -3.28 30.10
N SER A 93 2.87 -4.04 29.48
CA SER A 93 2.63 -3.91 28.05
C SER A 93 2.47 -2.42 27.75
N SER A 94 3.31 -1.87 26.88
CA SER A 94 3.13 -0.50 26.43
C SER A 94 2.23 -0.53 25.21
N VAL A 95 1.03 0.01 25.38
CA VAL A 95 0.08 0.24 24.30
C VAL A 95 0.29 1.66 23.81
N VAL A 96 0.65 1.81 22.54
CA VAL A 96 0.72 3.12 21.89
C VAL A 96 -0.48 3.29 20.97
N ASN A 97 -0.99 4.52 20.90
CA ASN A 97 -2.00 4.90 19.93
C ASN A 97 -1.35 5.67 18.78
N LEU A 98 -1.53 5.24 17.55
CA LEU A 98 -1.03 5.90 16.35
C LEU A 98 -2.20 6.42 15.52
N GLN A 99 -2.04 7.61 14.96
CA GLN A 99 -2.95 8.16 13.96
C GLN A 99 -2.20 8.27 12.64
N ILE A 100 -2.79 7.77 11.56
CA ILE A 100 -2.22 7.82 10.21
C ILE A 100 -3.23 8.42 9.23
N PRO A 101 -2.83 9.33 8.34
CA PRO A 101 -3.72 9.87 7.31
C PRO A 101 -3.87 8.93 6.09
N LEU A 102 -3.12 7.82 6.05
CA LEU A 102 -3.18 6.85 4.96
C LEU A 102 -4.39 5.91 5.14
N LEU A 103 -5.02 5.55 4.02
CA LEU A 103 -6.23 4.74 3.98
C LEU A 103 -5.94 3.30 3.51
N GLY A 104 -6.67 2.36 4.09
CA GLY A 104 -6.64 0.93 3.78
C GLY A 104 -6.06 0.07 4.91
N ALA A 105 -6.63 -1.12 5.13
CA ALA A 105 -6.22 -2.02 6.21
C ALA A 105 -4.72 -2.36 6.17
N HIS A 106 -4.16 -2.54 4.97
CA HIS A 106 -2.73 -2.77 4.77
C HIS A 106 -1.84 -1.60 5.27
N GLN A 107 -2.37 -0.36 5.35
CA GLN A 107 -1.62 0.76 5.93
C GLN A 107 -1.56 0.71 7.45
N VAL A 108 -2.54 0.08 8.10
CA VAL A 108 -2.51 -0.21 9.54
C VAL A 108 -1.37 -1.19 9.84
N GLU A 109 -1.26 -2.26 9.05
CA GLU A 109 -0.15 -3.21 9.14
C GLU A 109 1.22 -2.55 8.88
N ASN A 110 1.30 -1.71 7.85
CA ASN A 110 2.52 -0.96 7.55
C ASN A 110 2.90 -0.02 8.71
N ALA A 111 1.92 0.64 9.33
CA ALA A 111 2.16 1.55 10.45
C ALA A 111 2.66 0.80 11.69
N ALA A 112 2.03 -0.33 12.05
CA ALA A 112 2.51 -1.18 13.12
C ALA A 112 3.95 -1.68 12.85
N THR A 113 4.22 -2.15 11.63
CA THR A 113 5.56 -2.60 11.20
C THR A 113 6.60 -1.47 11.32
N ALA A 114 6.27 -0.27 10.85
CA ALA A 114 7.16 0.89 10.92
C ALA A 114 7.40 1.36 12.36
N TYR A 115 6.37 1.34 13.21
CA TYR A 115 6.51 1.67 14.64
C TYR A 115 7.48 0.71 15.31
N ILE A 116 7.31 -0.61 15.12
CA ILE A 116 8.22 -1.61 15.69
C ILE A 116 9.63 -1.49 15.12
N ALA A 117 9.77 -1.22 13.82
CA ALA A 117 11.08 -0.96 13.20
C ALA A 117 11.80 0.22 13.87
N LEU A 118 11.08 1.30 14.20
CA LEU A 118 11.65 2.43 14.94
C LEU A 118 12.04 2.03 16.37
N LYS A 119 11.21 1.26 17.08
CA LYS A 119 11.52 0.80 18.45
C LYS A 119 12.75 -0.10 18.53
N VAL A 120 12.97 -1.01 17.56
CA VAL A 120 14.18 -1.86 17.52
C VAL A 120 15.41 -1.13 16.96
N SER A 121 15.26 0.03 16.31
CA SER A 121 16.34 0.66 15.54
C SER A 121 17.51 1.17 16.39
N GLY A 122 17.29 1.38 17.70
CA GLY A 122 18.25 2.04 18.58
C GLY A 122 18.33 3.57 18.40
N ILE A 123 17.51 4.15 17.51
CA ILE A 123 17.41 5.59 17.36
C ILE A 123 16.74 6.17 18.62
N PRO A 124 17.32 7.18 19.29
CA PRO A 124 16.72 7.80 20.46
C PRO A 124 15.53 8.68 20.03
N ILE A 125 14.34 8.08 19.99
CA ILE A 125 13.08 8.73 19.63
C ILE A 125 11.98 8.34 20.62
N SER A 126 11.20 9.33 21.08
CA SER A 126 10.09 9.10 22.00
C SER A 126 8.82 8.68 21.28
N ASP A 127 7.88 8.06 21.99
CA ASP A 127 6.61 7.65 21.39
C ASP A 127 5.79 8.87 20.92
N GLU A 128 5.87 10.01 21.62
CA GLU A 128 5.22 11.25 21.19
C GLU A 128 5.78 11.78 19.86
N GLN A 129 7.11 11.68 19.68
CA GLN A 129 7.74 12.05 18.41
C GLN A 129 7.32 11.11 17.28
N ILE A 130 7.24 9.80 17.57
CA ILE A 130 6.76 8.81 16.60
C ILE A 130 5.29 9.07 16.23
N GLN A 131 4.41 9.24 17.21
CA GLN A 131 2.99 9.56 17.03
C GLN A 131 2.79 10.80 16.16
N LYS A 132 3.55 11.87 16.46
CA LYS A 132 3.53 13.10 15.65
C LYS A 132 4.01 12.85 14.21
N GLY A 133 5.03 12.01 14.03
CA GLY A 133 5.51 11.63 12.71
C GLY A 133 4.46 10.89 11.90
N PHE A 134 3.80 9.90 12.51
CA PHE A 134 2.73 9.11 11.88
C PHE A 134 1.53 9.97 11.45
N SER A 135 1.10 10.92 12.28
CA SER A 135 -0.04 11.79 11.95
C SER A 135 0.24 12.79 10.83
N GLN A 136 1.51 12.99 10.47
CA GLN A 136 1.95 13.94 9.44
C GLN A 136 2.38 13.27 8.14
N VAL A 137 2.25 11.94 8.02
CA VAL A 137 2.67 11.19 6.83
C VAL A 137 1.98 11.73 5.57
N LYS A 138 2.78 12.03 4.55
CA LYS A 138 2.27 12.35 3.21
C LYS A 138 2.85 11.34 2.24
N TRP A 139 2.02 10.41 1.79
CA TRP A 139 2.44 9.40 0.82
C TRP A 139 1.57 9.49 -0.43
N ARG A 140 2.12 10.16 -1.45
CA ARG A 140 1.42 10.37 -2.72
C ARG A 140 1.06 9.05 -3.39
N ALA A 141 -0.09 9.01 -4.04
CA ALA A 141 -0.60 7.85 -4.77
C ALA A 141 -0.72 6.55 -3.92
N ARG A 142 -1.08 6.67 -2.64
CA ARG A 142 -1.42 5.55 -1.75
C ARG A 142 -2.87 5.71 -1.30
N PHE A 143 -3.80 5.32 -2.18
CA PHE A 143 -5.23 5.59 -2.06
C PHE A 143 -5.52 7.06 -1.72
N GLU A 144 -4.88 7.96 -2.47
CA GLU A 144 -4.95 9.38 -2.20
C GLU A 144 -6.25 9.97 -2.76
N VAL A 145 -7.16 10.37 -1.88
CA VAL A 145 -8.45 10.99 -2.25
C VAL A 145 -8.22 12.47 -2.53
N ALA A 146 -8.27 12.85 -3.80
CA ALA A 146 -8.07 14.23 -4.25
C ALA A 146 -9.36 15.06 -4.27
N ARG A 147 -10.51 14.40 -4.40
CA ARG A 147 -11.85 14.97 -4.30
C ARG A 147 -12.80 13.92 -3.76
N THR A 148 -13.76 14.30 -2.92
CA THR A 148 -14.72 13.37 -2.29
C THR A 148 -16.01 13.19 -3.09
N GLU A 149 -16.45 14.18 -3.88
CA GLU A 149 -17.69 14.08 -4.66
C GLU A 149 -17.63 14.90 -5.97
N PRO A 150 -17.84 14.26 -7.15
CA PRO A 150 -17.61 12.84 -7.41
C PRO A 150 -16.17 12.43 -7.05
N PRO A 151 -15.94 11.23 -6.48
CA PRO A 151 -14.63 10.86 -5.97
C PRO A 151 -13.55 10.83 -7.06
N VAL A 152 -12.38 11.38 -6.75
CA VAL A 152 -11.16 11.28 -7.56
C VAL A 152 -10.04 10.73 -6.69
N ILE A 153 -9.48 9.58 -7.07
CA ILE A 153 -8.55 8.80 -6.25
C ILE A 153 -7.30 8.46 -7.08
N PHE A 154 -6.13 8.61 -6.47
CA PHE A 154 -4.84 8.26 -7.06
C PHE A 154 -4.20 7.11 -6.30
N ASP A 155 -3.87 6.03 -7.01
CA ASP A 155 -3.23 4.87 -6.42
C ASP A 155 -2.06 4.33 -7.29
N SER A 156 -1.07 3.74 -6.62
CA SER A 156 0.16 3.22 -7.23
C SER A 156 0.17 1.70 -7.34
N ALA A 157 -0.95 1.02 -7.08
CA ALA A 157 -1.14 -0.41 -7.30
C ALA A 157 -0.76 -0.78 -8.74
N HIS A 158 0.01 -1.85 -8.89
CA HIS A 158 0.59 -2.27 -10.18
C HIS A 158 0.88 -3.78 -10.24
N ASN A 159 0.24 -4.54 -9.35
CA ASN A 159 0.27 -6.00 -9.31
C ASN A 159 -1.04 -6.50 -8.69
N GLN A 160 -1.28 -7.82 -8.77
CA GLN A 160 -2.53 -8.43 -8.30
C GLN A 160 -2.80 -8.18 -6.82
N ASP A 161 -1.83 -8.42 -5.93
CA ASP A 161 -1.95 -8.19 -4.47
C ASP A 161 -2.31 -6.73 -4.13
N SER A 162 -1.69 -5.77 -4.83
CA SER A 162 -2.03 -4.36 -4.65
C SER A 162 -3.41 -3.99 -5.19
N PHE A 163 -3.93 -4.70 -6.21
CA PHE A 163 -5.28 -4.50 -6.74
C PHE A 163 -6.35 -5.11 -5.81
N GLU A 164 -6.05 -6.23 -5.15
CA GLU A 164 -6.88 -6.78 -4.09
C GLU A 164 -7.02 -5.78 -2.93
N LYS A 165 -5.90 -5.25 -2.42
CA LYS A 165 -5.90 -4.21 -1.37
C LYS A 165 -6.65 -2.94 -1.79
N LEU A 166 -6.50 -2.54 -3.06
CA LEU A 166 -7.23 -1.40 -3.63
C LEU A 166 -8.74 -1.64 -3.67
N ARG A 167 -9.19 -2.83 -4.08
CA ARG A 167 -10.60 -3.25 -4.05
C ARG A 167 -11.18 -3.17 -2.63
N GLU A 168 -10.48 -3.75 -1.65
CA GLU A 168 -10.91 -3.76 -0.26
C GLU A 168 -11.03 -2.34 0.31
N THR A 169 -10.07 -1.49 -0.02
CA THR A 169 -10.07 -0.08 0.39
C THR A 169 -11.26 0.65 -0.24
N LEU A 170 -11.57 0.42 -1.52
CA LEU A 170 -12.77 0.96 -2.16
C LEU A 170 -14.07 0.46 -1.51
N GLU A 171 -14.18 -0.82 -1.17
CA GLU A 171 -15.38 -1.32 -0.46
C GLU A 171 -15.56 -0.68 0.91
N THR A 172 -14.44 -0.41 1.60
CA THR A 172 -14.46 0.19 2.94
C THR A 172 -14.96 1.63 2.90
N TYR A 173 -14.42 2.45 1.99
CA TYR A 173 -14.64 3.90 2.00
C TYR A 173 -15.68 4.40 0.99
N PHE A 174 -15.92 3.65 -0.08
CA PHE A 174 -16.87 4.00 -1.15
C PHE A 174 -17.73 2.79 -1.54
N PRO A 175 -18.48 2.18 -0.58
CA PRO A 175 -19.23 0.95 -0.81
C PRO A 175 -20.23 1.11 -1.96
N GLY A 176 -20.26 0.12 -2.86
CA GLY A 176 -21.20 0.07 -3.98
C GLY A 176 -20.97 1.11 -5.09
N ARG A 177 -19.98 2.01 -4.98
CA ARG A 177 -19.70 2.97 -6.04
C ARG A 177 -18.87 2.34 -7.18
N PRO A 178 -19.33 2.42 -8.44
CA PRO A 178 -18.58 1.93 -9.58
C PRO A 178 -17.37 2.81 -9.90
N VAL A 179 -16.44 2.27 -10.68
CA VAL A 179 -15.13 2.89 -10.98
C VAL A 179 -14.93 3.08 -12.48
N TYR A 180 -14.56 4.30 -12.87
CA TYR A 180 -13.85 4.60 -14.11
C TYR A 180 -12.34 4.54 -13.84
N LEU A 181 -11.71 3.47 -14.31
CA LEU A 181 -10.31 3.17 -14.04
C LEU A 181 -9.43 3.72 -15.17
N ILE A 182 -8.67 4.78 -14.90
CA ILE A 182 -7.56 5.23 -15.75
C ILE A 182 -6.40 4.25 -15.54
N PHE A 183 -6.06 3.51 -16.58
CA PHE A 183 -5.13 2.39 -16.47
C PHE A 183 -4.01 2.48 -17.51
N GLY A 184 -2.78 2.24 -17.05
CA GLY A 184 -1.70 1.77 -17.90
C GLY A 184 -0.78 0.88 -17.08
N ALA A 185 0.02 0.05 -17.73
CA ALA A 185 0.87 -0.93 -17.07
C ALA A 185 2.19 -1.12 -17.80
N SER A 186 3.16 -1.73 -17.12
CA SER A 186 4.40 -2.21 -17.73
C SER A 186 4.26 -3.64 -18.23
N GLU A 187 5.13 -4.05 -19.16
CA GLU A 187 5.04 -5.37 -19.81
C GLU A 187 5.19 -6.56 -18.86
N ASP A 188 5.79 -6.37 -17.68
CA ASP A 188 6.09 -7.42 -16.71
C ASP A 188 4.95 -7.75 -15.73
N LYS A 189 3.76 -7.14 -15.91
CA LYS A 189 2.67 -7.24 -14.92
C LYS A 189 1.65 -8.32 -15.26
N ASN A 190 1.13 -8.97 -14.21
CA ASN A 190 -0.06 -9.84 -14.31
C ASN A 190 -1.35 -8.99 -14.43
N ILE A 191 -1.53 -8.35 -15.58
CA ILE A 191 -2.70 -7.53 -15.88
C ILE A 191 -4.01 -8.33 -15.79
N PRO A 192 -4.12 -9.57 -16.32
CA PRO A 192 -5.34 -10.37 -16.13
C PRO A 192 -5.71 -10.58 -14.67
N GLY A 193 -4.72 -10.88 -13.81
CA GLY A 193 -4.95 -10.98 -12.36
C GLY A 193 -5.44 -9.67 -11.75
N MET A 194 -4.84 -8.54 -12.12
CA MET A 194 -5.25 -7.21 -11.65
C MET A 194 -6.70 -6.88 -12.04
N PHE A 195 -7.09 -7.15 -13.28
CA PHE A 195 -8.48 -6.96 -13.73
C PHE A 195 -9.44 -7.92 -13.04
N ALA A 196 -9.04 -9.17 -12.80
CA ALA A 196 -9.87 -10.14 -12.09
C ALA A 196 -10.22 -9.67 -10.68
N GLU A 197 -9.27 -9.10 -9.92
CA GLU A 197 -9.54 -8.55 -8.59
C GLU A 197 -10.59 -7.43 -8.65
N MET A 198 -10.45 -6.50 -9.59
CA MET A 198 -11.28 -5.29 -9.63
C MET A 198 -12.56 -5.41 -10.49
N LYS A 199 -12.80 -6.57 -11.13
CA LYS A 199 -13.83 -6.74 -12.15
C LYS A 199 -15.23 -6.31 -11.72
N SER A 200 -15.64 -6.62 -10.49
CA SER A 200 -16.99 -6.29 -9.99
C SER A 200 -17.21 -4.79 -9.75
N LYS A 201 -16.14 -4.00 -9.64
CA LYS A 201 -16.21 -2.55 -9.40
C LYS A 201 -16.02 -1.71 -10.67
N ILE A 202 -15.29 -2.24 -11.64
CA ILE A 202 -14.95 -1.51 -12.86
C ILE A 202 -16.20 -1.37 -13.73
N LYS A 203 -16.59 -0.12 -13.97
CA LYS A 203 -17.59 0.24 -14.96
C LYS A 203 -16.97 0.37 -16.34
N LYS A 204 -15.81 1.02 -16.44
CA LYS A 204 -15.03 1.11 -17.67
C LYS A 204 -13.56 1.34 -17.38
N ILE A 205 -12.69 0.76 -18.21
CA ILE A 205 -11.25 0.97 -18.20
C ILE A 205 -10.89 1.98 -19.27
N ILE A 206 -10.30 3.10 -18.87
CA ILE A 206 -9.77 4.13 -19.77
C ILE A 206 -8.27 3.86 -19.88
N ILE A 207 -7.90 3.17 -20.96
CA ILE A 207 -6.54 2.70 -21.19
C ILE A 207 -5.72 3.86 -21.74
N THR A 208 -4.61 4.14 -21.09
CA THR A 208 -3.66 5.17 -21.49
C THR A 208 -2.23 4.67 -21.33
N ARG A 209 -1.25 5.50 -21.70
CA ARG A 209 0.16 5.21 -21.53
C ARG A 209 0.92 6.46 -21.10
N ALA A 210 1.83 6.29 -20.14
CA ALA A 210 2.82 7.30 -19.81
C ALA A 210 3.99 7.22 -20.82
N ASP A 211 4.72 8.33 -20.98
CA ASP A 211 5.96 8.36 -21.76
C ASP A 211 7.09 7.65 -21.00
N HIS A 212 7.13 6.32 -21.10
CA HIS A 212 8.12 5.48 -20.42
C HIS A 212 8.48 4.24 -21.26
N PRO A 213 9.77 3.88 -21.42
CA PRO A 213 10.21 2.79 -22.31
C PRO A 213 9.61 1.41 -22.03
N ARG A 214 9.22 1.16 -20.78
CA ARG A 214 8.57 -0.09 -20.34
C ARG A 214 7.04 -0.06 -20.37
N ALA A 215 6.43 1.03 -20.85
CA ALA A 215 4.98 1.12 -20.94
C ALA A 215 4.47 0.13 -22.00
N LEU A 216 3.46 -0.67 -21.63
CA LEU A 216 2.83 -1.60 -22.54
C LEU A 216 1.93 -0.84 -23.52
N GLU A 217 1.91 -1.25 -24.79
CA GLU A 217 1.07 -0.63 -25.81
C GLU A 217 -0.43 -0.75 -25.48
N VAL A 218 -1.18 0.31 -25.77
CA VAL A 218 -2.62 0.42 -25.42
C VAL A 218 -3.44 -0.72 -26.02
N GLU A 219 -3.13 -1.16 -27.24
CA GLU A 219 -3.83 -2.26 -27.91
C GLU A 219 -3.60 -3.62 -27.22
N LYS A 220 -2.41 -3.84 -26.65
CA LYS A 220 -2.15 -5.06 -25.87
C LYS A 220 -2.97 -5.06 -24.59
N ILE A 221 -3.05 -3.92 -23.89
CA ILE A 221 -3.88 -3.78 -22.68
C ILE A 221 -5.36 -3.96 -23.03
N ARG A 222 -5.82 -3.39 -24.15
CA ARG A 222 -7.20 -3.51 -24.62
C ARG A 222 -7.58 -4.96 -24.87
N SER A 223 -6.72 -5.71 -25.57
CA SER A 223 -6.95 -7.15 -25.78
C SER A 223 -7.08 -7.92 -24.46
N LEU A 224 -6.33 -7.55 -23.41
CA LEU A 224 -6.43 -8.20 -22.10
C LEU A 224 -7.70 -7.78 -21.35
N ALA A 225 -8.15 -6.53 -21.50
CA ALA A 225 -9.42 -6.06 -20.96
C ALA A 225 -10.61 -6.78 -21.61
N ASP A 226 -10.57 -6.97 -22.93
CA ASP A 226 -11.59 -7.71 -23.69
C ASP A 226 -11.66 -9.18 -23.23
N GLN A 227 -10.51 -9.84 -23.03
CA GLN A 227 -10.44 -11.20 -22.48
C GLN A 227 -11.00 -11.29 -21.05
N ALA A 228 -10.83 -10.25 -20.24
CA ALA A 228 -11.43 -10.16 -18.90
C ALA A 228 -12.94 -9.85 -18.93
N GLY A 229 -13.50 -9.48 -20.09
CA GLY A 229 -14.87 -9.03 -20.25
C GLY A 229 -15.13 -7.67 -19.60
N ALA A 230 -14.11 -6.81 -19.54
CA ALA A 230 -14.22 -5.46 -19.00
C ALA A 230 -14.43 -4.46 -20.15
N GLU A 231 -15.42 -3.57 -20.03
CA GLU A 231 -15.59 -2.49 -20.99
C GLU A 231 -14.34 -1.59 -20.96
N SER A 232 -13.76 -1.31 -22.13
CA SER A 232 -12.57 -0.48 -22.22
C SER A 232 -12.57 0.46 -23.42
N GLU A 233 -11.84 1.58 -23.30
CA GLU A 233 -11.53 2.49 -24.41
C GLU A 233 -10.08 2.99 -24.29
N ALA A 234 -9.39 3.13 -25.42
CA ALA A 234 -8.04 3.68 -25.46
C ALA A 234 -8.09 5.20 -25.62
N VAL A 235 -7.46 5.94 -24.71
CA VAL A 235 -7.40 7.40 -24.71
C VAL A 235 -5.98 7.84 -24.35
N VAL A 236 -5.32 8.52 -25.29
CA VAL A 236 -3.95 9.01 -25.19
C VAL A 236 -3.93 10.44 -25.72
N PRO A 237 -3.27 11.41 -25.04
CA PRO A 237 -2.43 11.27 -23.85
C PRO A 237 -3.19 11.11 -22.51
N VAL A 238 -2.46 11.00 -21.40
CA VAL A 238 -3.02 10.85 -20.05
C VAL A 238 -3.98 12.00 -19.69
N LYS A 239 -3.69 13.22 -20.17
CA LYS A 239 -4.57 14.38 -20.02
C LYS A 239 -5.98 14.11 -20.53
N ASP A 240 -6.10 13.53 -21.72
CA ASP A 240 -7.38 13.24 -22.35
C ASP A 240 -8.09 12.08 -21.64
N ALA A 241 -7.33 11.10 -21.14
CA ALA A 241 -7.86 10.01 -20.33
C ALA A 241 -8.47 10.52 -19.00
N LEU A 242 -7.79 11.46 -18.33
CA LEU A 242 -8.32 12.12 -17.14
C LEU A 242 -9.57 12.92 -17.45
N ALA A 243 -9.55 13.76 -18.48
CA ALA A 243 -10.70 14.55 -18.90
C ALA A 243 -11.91 13.65 -19.22
N ARG A 244 -11.67 12.53 -19.91
CA ARG A 244 -12.68 11.54 -20.23
C ARG A 244 -13.28 10.88 -18.98
N ALA A 245 -12.44 10.47 -18.03
CA ALA A 245 -12.91 9.88 -16.78
C ALA A 245 -13.78 10.85 -15.96
N LEU A 246 -13.38 12.12 -15.91
CA LEU A 246 -14.11 13.19 -15.23
C LEU A 246 -15.46 13.48 -15.91
N ASP A 247 -15.51 13.55 -17.25
CA ASP A 247 -16.75 13.70 -18.01
C ASP A 247 -17.73 12.56 -17.68
N LEU A 248 -17.26 11.32 -17.71
CA LEU A 248 -18.10 10.16 -17.40
C LEU A 248 -18.58 10.17 -15.94
N SER A 249 -17.68 10.43 -14.99
CA SER A 249 -17.98 10.52 -13.56
C SER A 249 -18.98 11.64 -13.25
N SER A 250 -18.92 12.77 -13.95
CA SER A 250 -19.87 13.88 -13.73
C SER A 250 -21.32 13.53 -14.07
N LYS A 251 -21.54 12.51 -14.90
CA LYS A 251 -22.88 12.07 -15.35
C LYS A 251 -23.56 11.12 -14.37
N ASP A 252 -22.80 10.38 -13.56
CA ASP A 252 -23.34 9.30 -12.74
C ASP A 252 -22.74 9.17 -11.32
N GLY A 253 -21.79 10.03 -10.95
CA GLY A 253 -21.17 10.04 -9.62
C GLY A 253 -20.18 8.90 -9.37
N SER A 254 -19.79 8.13 -10.39
CA SER A 254 -18.79 7.06 -10.27
C SER A 254 -17.43 7.59 -9.87
N ILE A 255 -16.60 6.74 -9.27
CA ILE A 255 -15.23 7.08 -8.87
C ILE A 255 -14.34 7.21 -10.11
N VAL A 256 -13.53 8.27 -10.19
CA VAL A 256 -12.35 8.32 -11.07
C VAL A 256 -11.16 7.79 -10.30
N LEU A 257 -10.54 6.72 -10.78
CA LEU A 257 -9.38 6.10 -10.14
C LEU A 257 -8.25 5.95 -11.15
N SER A 258 -7.04 6.42 -10.82
CA SER A 258 -5.83 6.07 -11.58
C SER A 258 -5.02 5.00 -10.85
N ALA A 259 -4.71 3.91 -11.54
CA ALA A 259 -3.85 2.83 -11.03
C ALA A 259 -3.22 2.03 -12.17
N GLY A 260 -2.46 0.98 -11.84
CA GLY A 260 -1.79 0.07 -12.78
C GLY A 260 -0.32 0.43 -13.04
N SER A 261 0.03 1.71 -12.96
CA SER A 261 1.38 2.20 -13.17
C SER A 261 1.62 3.46 -12.37
N MET A 262 2.72 3.49 -11.61
CA MET A 262 3.16 4.70 -10.91
C MET A 262 3.42 5.87 -11.87
N PHE A 263 3.85 5.60 -13.11
CA PHE A 263 4.11 6.64 -14.10
C PHE A 263 2.81 7.27 -14.60
N VAL A 264 1.81 6.44 -14.90
CA VAL A 264 0.48 6.92 -15.31
C VAL A 264 -0.16 7.71 -14.18
N THR A 265 -0.19 7.16 -12.97
CA THR A 265 -0.75 7.87 -11.80
C THR A 265 -0.02 9.19 -11.54
N ALA A 266 1.32 9.22 -11.62
CA ALA A 266 2.06 10.47 -11.45
C ALA A 266 1.72 11.52 -12.51
N GLU A 267 1.50 11.12 -13.76
CA GLU A 267 1.07 12.03 -14.83
C GLU A 267 -0.38 12.50 -14.64
N VAL A 268 -1.30 11.62 -14.26
CA VAL A 268 -2.68 11.99 -13.88
C VAL A 268 -2.67 13.03 -12.75
N MET A 269 -1.84 12.84 -11.73
CA MET A 269 -1.72 13.79 -10.62
C MET A 269 -1.19 15.16 -11.07
N ARG A 270 -0.26 15.20 -12.03
CA ARG A 270 0.22 16.47 -12.61
C ARG A 270 -0.91 17.18 -13.38
N GLU A 271 -1.60 16.47 -14.25
CA GLU A 271 -2.71 17.02 -15.03
C GLU A 271 -3.85 17.50 -14.13
N TRP A 272 -4.20 16.70 -13.11
CA TRP A 272 -5.18 17.09 -12.09
C TRP A 272 -4.78 18.38 -11.38
N LYS A 273 -3.52 18.52 -10.98
CA LYS A 273 -3.02 19.73 -10.34
C LYS A 273 -3.16 20.94 -11.26
N SER A 274 -2.75 20.81 -12.54
CA SER A 274 -2.85 21.89 -13.52
C SER A 274 -4.29 22.34 -13.77
N LEU A 275 -5.26 21.41 -13.80
CA LEU A 275 -6.69 21.74 -13.95
C LEU A 275 -7.24 22.55 -12.77
N ASN A 276 -6.79 22.27 -11.55
CA ASN A 276 -7.28 22.99 -10.37
C ASN A 276 -6.58 24.34 -10.19
N GLU A 277 -5.28 24.45 -10.51
CA GLU A 277 -4.58 25.75 -10.49
C GLU A 277 -5.12 26.73 -11.55
N SER A 278 -5.58 26.24 -12.71
CA SER A 278 -6.22 27.11 -13.72
C SER A 278 -7.62 27.59 -13.30
N THR A 279 -8.31 26.83 -12.46
CA THR A 279 -9.68 27.16 -12.01
C THR A 279 -9.68 28.16 -10.84
N GLU A 280 -8.58 28.27 -10.09
CA GLU A 280 -8.41 29.27 -9.02
C GLU A 280 -8.07 30.69 -9.53
N LEU A 281 -7.76 30.83 -10.82
CA LEU A 281 -7.38 32.09 -11.47
C LEU A 281 -8.50 32.75 -12.29
N GLU A 282 -9.67 32.11 -12.42
CA GLU A 282 -10.88 32.62 -13.07
C GLU A 282 -11.93 33.08 -12.04
#